data_AF-A0A6G1IG59-F1
#
_entry.id   AF-A0A6G1IG59-F1
#
_cell.length_a   1.000
_cell.length_b   1.000
_cell.length_c   1.000
_cell.angle_alpha   90.00
_cell.angle_beta   90.00
_cell.angle_gamma   90.00
#
_symmetry.space_group_name_H-M   'P 1'
#
loop_
_entity.id
_entity.type
_entity.pdbx_description
1 polymer ?
#
loop_
_entity_poly.entity_id
_entity_poly.type
_entity_poly.pdbx_seq_one_letter_code
_entity_poly.pdbx_strand_id
1 'polypeptide(L)'
;MAAEESTGQLTIGELLSEHTITVKVGPDAKEYYIHKVLLVRHSGFFRGALSSSVFQSAEDGVVTLADIETGTFDGFAYWLYYREMKPKEQWNEAYPPSRYEYASYTNGSLCATTRLTHWYVFADRFLVPDFKKLLMGVAFNLFEHSLSWYKDVIYAWANLPHNSSFLRLVVDAHCKNWDPACDFYEEQSDIQALPGPFLYQVMRRQNECSKKGELCTLREQSEYDEPSGHEERRTN
;
A
#
# COMPACT_ATOMS: atom_id res chain seq x y z
N MET A 1 -4.66 19.72 31.82
CA MET A 1 -5.44 20.42 30.78
C MET A 1 -4.75 20.13 29.47
N ALA A 2 -5.07 18.98 28.87
CA ALA A 2 -4.46 18.54 27.63
C ALA A 2 -5.12 19.31 26.49
N ALA A 3 -4.32 19.97 25.66
CA ALA A 3 -4.79 20.54 24.42
C ALA A 3 -5.15 19.38 23.49
N GLU A 4 -6.43 19.27 23.14
CA GLU A 4 -6.85 18.50 21.98
C GLU A 4 -6.21 19.16 20.75
N GLU A 5 -5.19 18.53 20.17
CA GLU A 5 -4.71 18.89 18.84
C GLU A 5 -5.85 18.63 17.86
N SER A 6 -6.52 19.71 17.46
CA SER A 6 -7.47 19.71 16.36
C SER A 6 -6.79 19.13 15.13
N THR A 7 -7.17 17.92 14.75
CA THR A 7 -6.92 17.33 13.42
C THR A 7 -7.77 18.04 12.36
N GLY A 8 -7.68 19.37 12.29
CA GLY A 8 -8.45 20.21 11.40
C GLY A 8 -8.03 19.96 9.95
N GLN A 9 -8.93 19.36 9.18
CA GLN A 9 -8.79 19.29 7.72
C GLN A 9 -8.65 20.71 7.17
N LEU A 10 -7.61 20.95 6.36
CA LEU A 10 -7.45 22.24 5.70
C LEU A 10 -8.65 22.47 4.78
N THR A 11 -9.21 23.67 4.83
CA THR A 11 -10.21 24.10 3.87
C THR A 11 -9.57 24.23 2.49
N ILE A 12 -10.38 24.16 1.43
CA ILE A 12 -9.89 24.38 0.06
C ILE A 12 -9.30 25.79 -0.08
N GLY A 13 -9.89 26.80 0.58
CA GLY A 13 -9.38 28.18 0.54
C GLY A 13 -7.98 28.32 1.16
N GLU A 14 -7.74 27.66 2.29
CA GLU A 14 -6.40 27.61 2.90
C GLU A 14 -5.41 26.87 1.98
N LEU A 15 -5.83 25.73 1.42
CA LEU A 15 -4.97 24.94 0.54
C LEU A 15 -4.53 25.72 -0.69
N LEU A 16 -5.44 26.46 -1.34
CA LEU A 16 -5.13 27.28 -2.51
C LEU A 16 -4.19 28.46 -2.21
N SER A 17 -4.02 28.81 -0.93
CA SER A 17 -3.08 29.84 -0.47
C SER A 17 -1.68 29.28 -0.19
N GLU A 18 -1.54 27.95 -0.12
CA GLU A 18 -0.29 27.24 0.14
C GLU A 18 0.45 26.93 -1.17
N HIS A 19 1.77 26.84 -1.09
CA HIS A 19 2.58 26.55 -2.27
C HIS A 19 2.56 25.05 -2.63
N THR A 20 2.63 24.76 -3.93
CA THR A 20 2.86 23.41 -4.44
C THR A 20 4.35 23.12 -4.55
N ILE A 21 4.69 21.84 -4.61
CA ILE A 21 6.02 21.33 -4.97
C ILE A 21 5.88 20.33 -6.13
N THR A 22 6.98 20.06 -6.81
CA THR A 22 7.02 19.09 -7.91
C THR A 22 7.47 17.73 -7.39
N VAL A 23 6.65 16.71 -7.59
CA VAL A 23 7.05 15.30 -7.39
C VAL A 23 7.17 14.64 -8.75
N LYS A 24 8.38 14.18 -9.10
CA LYS A 24 8.67 13.45 -10.34
C LYS A 24 8.56 11.97 -10.08
N VAL A 25 7.67 11.26 -10.76
CA VAL A 25 7.34 9.86 -10.48
C VAL A 25 7.62 8.97 -11.67
N GLY A 26 8.21 7.81 -11.38
CA GLY A 26 8.45 6.74 -12.34
C GLY A 26 9.61 7.05 -13.31
N PRO A 27 9.89 6.10 -14.22
CA PRO A 27 11.00 6.20 -15.17
C PRO A 27 10.85 7.36 -16.18
N ASP A 28 9.62 7.80 -16.42
CA ASP A 28 9.31 8.97 -17.25
C ASP A 28 9.45 10.30 -16.53
N ALA A 29 9.69 10.27 -15.22
CA ALA A 29 9.69 11.45 -14.37
C ALA A 29 8.43 12.31 -14.55
N LYS A 30 7.24 11.67 -14.64
CA LYS A 30 5.95 12.37 -14.73
C LYS A 30 5.85 13.36 -13.57
N GLU A 31 5.60 14.63 -13.88
CA GLU A 31 5.56 15.69 -12.87
C GLU A 31 4.17 15.82 -12.24
N TYR A 32 4.16 15.89 -10.92
CA TYR A 32 2.98 16.11 -10.10
C TYR A 32 3.16 17.37 -9.26
N TYR A 33 2.23 18.32 -9.35
CA TYR A 33 2.25 19.53 -8.54
C TYR A 33 1.32 19.36 -7.35
N ILE A 34 1.88 19.16 -6.15
CA ILE A 34 1.13 18.80 -4.95
C ILE A 34 1.41 19.85 -3.85
N HIS A 35 0.37 20.26 -3.12
CA HIS A 35 0.52 21.18 -2.00
C HIS A 35 1.43 20.58 -0.92
N LYS A 36 2.54 21.27 -0.61
CA LYS A 36 3.56 20.80 0.33
C LYS A 36 2.95 20.44 1.69
N VAL A 37 2.02 21.28 2.16
CA VAL A 37 1.37 21.12 3.46
C VAL A 37 0.71 19.75 3.60
N LEU A 38 0.10 19.21 2.54
CA LEU A 38 -0.57 17.91 2.59
C LEU A 38 0.45 16.77 2.70
N LEU A 39 1.52 16.81 1.90
CA LEU A 39 2.58 15.81 1.93
C LEU A 39 3.26 15.76 3.30
N VAL A 40 3.67 16.92 3.84
CA VAL A 40 4.33 17.05 5.14
C VAL A 40 3.41 16.62 6.29
N ARG A 41 2.11 16.92 6.19
CA ARG A 41 1.13 16.53 7.20
C ARG A 41 0.94 15.02 7.25
N HIS A 42 0.78 14.38 6.09
CA HIS A 42 0.33 12.98 6.03
C HIS A 42 1.43 11.94 5.80
N SER A 43 2.65 12.35 5.47
CA SER A 43 3.78 11.44 5.26
C SER A 43 4.97 11.83 6.11
N GLY A 44 5.42 10.90 6.94
CA GLY A 44 6.67 11.04 7.70
C GLY A 44 7.88 11.20 6.78
N PHE A 45 7.89 10.53 5.63
CA PHE A 45 8.94 10.67 4.62
C PHE A 45 9.01 12.10 4.07
N PHE A 46 7.89 12.62 3.53
CA PHE A 46 7.88 13.96 2.94
C PHE A 46 8.11 15.05 3.99
N ARG A 47 7.63 14.84 5.23
CA ARG A 47 7.99 15.71 6.35
C ARG A 47 9.50 15.79 6.55
N GLY A 48 10.19 14.65 6.60
CA GLY A 48 11.64 14.61 6.72
C GLY A 48 12.35 15.26 5.53
N ALA A 49 11.95 14.87 4.31
CA ALA A 49 12.57 15.32 3.07
C ALA A 49 12.39 16.83 2.79
N LEU A 50 11.27 17.43 3.22
CA LEU A 50 10.91 18.82 2.87
C LEU A 50 11.03 19.82 4.02
N SER A 51 11.31 19.36 5.24
CA SER A 51 11.45 20.24 6.42
C SER A 51 12.91 20.54 6.78
N SER A 52 13.87 19.82 6.22
CA SER A 52 15.30 20.05 6.51
C SER A 52 15.96 20.83 5.38
N SER A 53 16.75 21.84 5.71
CA SER A 53 17.63 22.54 4.76
C SER A 53 18.82 21.70 4.28
N VAL A 54 18.94 20.46 4.74
CA VAL A 54 20.05 19.54 4.41
C VAL A 54 19.74 18.71 3.16
N PHE A 55 18.46 18.52 2.83
CA PHE A 55 18.05 17.85 1.60
C PHE A 55 17.88 18.87 0.48
N GLN A 56 18.58 18.69 -0.64
CA GLN A 56 18.46 19.51 -1.86
C GLN A 56 16.99 19.66 -2.31
N SER A 57 16.16 18.65 -2.04
CA SER A 57 14.73 18.65 -2.30
C SER A 57 13.96 19.78 -1.60
N ALA A 58 14.45 20.25 -0.45
CA ALA A 58 13.84 21.36 0.28
C ALA A 58 14.20 22.73 -0.31
N GLU A 59 15.37 22.85 -0.97
CA GLU A 59 15.82 24.08 -1.65
C GLU A 59 15.21 24.19 -3.06
N ASP A 60 15.18 23.09 -3.82
CA ASP A 60 14.69 23.10 -5.20
C ASP A 60 13.16 22.92 -5.31
N GLY A 61 12.50 22.46 -4.24
CA GLY A 61 11.06 22.13 -4.26
C GLY A 61 10.72 20.94 -5.17
N VAL A 62 11.70 20.09 -5.46
CA VAL A 62 11.55 18.91 -6.33
C VAL A 62 11.89 17.63 -5.55
N VAL A 63 10.98 16.65 -5.57
CA VAL A 63 11.21 15.29 -5.06
C VAL A 63 11.11 14.31 -6.22
N THR A 64 12.05 13.38 -6.33
CA THR A 64 12.06 12.36 -7.40
C THR A 64 11.88 10.96 -6.83
N LEU A 65 10.88 10.23 -7.33
CA LEU A 65 10.47 8.88 -6.96
C LEU A 65 10.54 7.97 -8.19
N ALA A 66 11.75 7.68 -8.66
CA ALA A 66 11.99 7.01 -9.94
C ALA A 66 11.50 5.55 -9.98
N ASP A 67 11.43 4.90 -8.83
CA ASP A 67 11.01 3.51 -8.65
C ASP A 67 9.54 3.35 -8.28
N ILE A 68 8.79 4.46 -8.22
CA ILE A 68 7.36 4.45 -7.95
C ILE A 68 6.56 4.54 -9.24
N GLU A 69 5.61 3.65 -9.35
CA GLU A 69 4.64 3.59 -10.43
C GLU A 69 3.67 4.78 -10.40
N THR A 70 3.34 5.34 -11.58
CA THR A 70 2.45 6.50 -11.68
C THR A 70 1.04 6.17 -11.18
N GLY A 71 0.51 4.97 -11.46
CA GLY A 71 -0.80 4.55 -10.96
C GLY A 71 -0.84 4.43 -9.43
N THR A 72 0.27 4.00 -8.83
CA THR A 72 0.44 3.97 -7.37
C THR A 72 0.40 5.39 -6.80
N PHE A 73 1.16 6.32 -7.39
CA PHE A 73 1.17 7.71 -6.94
C PHE A 73 -0.14 8.46 -7.24
N ASP A 74 -0.83 8.16 -8.34
CA ASP A 74 -2.15 8.74 -8.68
C ASP A 74 -3.18 8.39 -7.57
N GLY A 75 -3.19 7.15 -7.09
CA GLY A 75 -4.03 6.73 -5.97
C GLY A 75 -3.69 7.44 -4.66
N PHE A 76 -2.41 7.55 -4.33
CA PHE A 76 -1.96 8.31 -3.16
C PHE A 76 -2.32 9.80 -3.26
N ALA A 77 -2.09 10.43 -4.41
CA ALA A 77 -2.42 11.83 -4.64
C ALA A 77 -3.93 12.07 -4.53
N TYR A 78 -4.76 11.17 -5.06
CA TYR A 78 -6.21 11.25 -4.87
C TYR A 78 -6.57 11.17 -3.38
N TRP A 79 -6.08 10.15 -2.68
CA TRP A 79 -6.34 10.01 -1.24
C TRP A 79 -5.88 11.24 -0.44
N LEU A 80 -4.77 11.86 -0.83
CA LEU A 80 -4.22 13.01 -0.14
C LEU A 80 -5.19 14.21 -0.11
N TYR A 81 -5.96 14.40 -1.17
CA TYR A 81 -6.94 15.49 -1.29
C TYR A 81 -8.34 15.08 -0.81
N TYR A 82 -8.78 13.85 -1.10
CA TYR A 82 -10.16 13.42 -0.86
C TYR A 82 -10.34 12.62 0.43
N ARG A 83 -9.25 12.12 1.02
CA ARG A 83 -9.23 11.27 2.22
C ARG A 83 -9.94 9.92 2.08
N GLU A 84 -10.24 9.54 0.86
CA GLU A 84 -10.84 8.27 0.48
C GLU A 84 -10.25 7.75 -0.83
N MET A 85 -10.55 6.50 -1.16
CA MET A 85 -10.27 5.93 -2.49
C MET A 85 -11.54 5.97 -3.32
N LYS A 86 -11.40 6.07 -4.64
CA LYS A 86 -12.54 5.86 -5.53
C LYS A 86 -13.12 4.44 -5.37
N PRO A 87 -14.39 4.23 -5.75
CA PRO A 87 -14.95 2.89 -5.88
C PRO A 87 -14.06 2.00 -6.78
N LYS A 88 -13.95 0.72 -6.42
CA LYS A 88 -13.05 -0.25 -7.09
C LYS A 88 -13.27 -0.30 -8.61
N GLU A 89 -14.51 -0.13 -9.03
CA GLU A 89 -14.95 -0.16 -10.42
C GLU A 89 -14.33 0.96 -11.26
N GLN A 90 -13.91 2.06 -10.61
CA GLN A 90 -13.32 3.23 -11.26
C GLN A 90 -11.78 3.23 -11.23
N TRP A 91 -11.14 2.25 -10.59
CA TRP A 91 -9.68 2.28 -10.39
C TRP A 91 -8.88 2.26 -11.69
N ASN A 92 -9.38 1.58 -12.72
CA ASN A 92 -8.68 1.50 -14.01
C ASN A 92 -8.64 2.84 -14.74
N GLU A 93 -9.75 3.58 -14.70
CA GLU A 93 -9.84 4.91 -15.31
C GLU A 93 -9.11 5.96 -14.48
N ALA A 94 -9.29 5.91 -13.15
CA ALA A 94 -8.78 6.94 -12.27
C ALA A 94 -7.28 6.82 -11.96
N TYR A 95 -6.77 5.58 -11.94
CA TYR A 95 -5.40 5.27 -11.58
C TYR A 95 -4.80 4.37 -12.68
N PRO A 96 -4.66 4.87 -13.91
CA PRO A 96 -4.20 4.05 -15.02
C PRO A 96 -2.81 3.47 -14.72
N PRO A 97 -2.55 2.20 -15.08
CA PRO A 97 -1.23 1.64 -14.88
C PRO A 97 -0.20 2.41 -15.69
N SER A 98 1.05 2.53 -15.21
CA SER A 98 2.13 2.99 -16.07
C SER A 98 2.33 2.00 -17.23
N ARG A 99 2.92 2.46 -18.34
CA ARG A 99 3.24 1.59 -19.49
C ARG A 99 4.16 0.41 -19.12
N TYR A 100 4.86 0.49 -18.00
CA TYR A 100 5.75 -0.55 -17.48
C TYR A 100 5.00 -1.58 -16.63
N GLU A 101 3.87 -1.19 -16.03
CA GLU A 101 2.96 -2.12 -15.33
C GLU A 101 2.28 -3.08 -16.32
N TYR A 102 2.00 -2.65 -17.55
CA TYR A 102 1.31 -3.45 -18.59
C TYR A 102 2.06 -4.72 -19.03
N ALA A 103 3.38 -4.76 -18.91
CA ALA A 103 4.18 -5.86 -19.46
C ALA A 103 3.98 -7.19 -18.72
N SER A 104 3.44 -7.17 -17.49
CA SER A 104 3.31 -8.35 -16.65
C SER A 104 1.85 -8.83 -16.45
N TYR A 105 0.84 -8.19 -17.05
CA TYR A 105 -0.57 -8.57 -16.85
C TYR A 105 -1.30 -8.79 -18.18
N THR A 106 -1.93 -9.95 -18.31
CA THR A 106 -2.79 -10.28 -19.44
C THR A 106 -4.01 -9.36 -19.47
N ASN A 107 -4.26 -8.72 -20.62
CA ASN A 107 -5.38 -7.80 -20.92
C ASN A 107 -5.25 -6.34 -20.46
N GLY A 108 -4.09 -5.91 -19.95
CA GLY A 108 -3.85 -4.48 -19.78
C GLY A 108 -4.68 -3.79 -18.70
N SER A 109 -5.19 -4.55 -17.73
CA SER A 109 -5.76 -4.05 -16.48
C SER A 109 -4.96 -4.65 -15.34
N LEU A 110 -4.50 -3.82 -14.40
CA LEU A 110 -3.98 -4.34 -13.14
C LEU A 110 -5.11 -4.98 -12.34
N CYS A 111 -4.81 -6.09 -11.66
CA CYS A 111 -5.74 -6.67 -10.69
C CYS A 111 -5.93 -5.72 -9.50
N ALA A 112 -7.11 -5.70 -8.90
CA ALA A 112 -7.38 -4.86 -7.73
C ALA A 112 -6.48 -5.23 -6.53
N THR A 113 -6.14 -6.51 -6.37
CA THR A 113 -5.25 -6.99 -5.30
C THR A 113 -3.80 -6.53 -5.50
N THR A 114 -3.32 -6.51 -6.74
CA THR A 114 -2.03 -5.92 -7.13
C THR A 114 -1.95 -4.45 -6.71
N ARG A 115 -2.94 -3.65 -7.11
CA ARG A 115 -2.97 -2.20 -6.81
C ARG A 115 -2.92 -1.94 -5.30
N LEU A 116 -3.72 -2.69 -4.55
CA LEU A 116 -3.73 -2.59 -3.09
C LEU A 116 -2.38 -2.96 -2.48
N THR A 117 -1.72 -4.00 -2.99
CA THR A 117 -0.40 -4.41 -2.53
C THR A 117 0.61 -3.28 -2.75
N HIS A 118 0.63 -2.69 -3.94
CA HIS A 118 1.53 -1.59 -4.29
C HIS A 118 1.24 -0.32 -3.47
N TRP A 119 -0.03 0.05 -3.30
CA TRP A 119 -0.42 1.17 -2.44
C TRP A 119 -0.07 0.93 -0.97
N TYR A 120 -0.22 -0.29 -0.46
CA TYR A 120 0.10 -0.60 0.93
C TYR A 120 1.61 -0.54 1.19
N VAL A 121 2.40 -1.12 0.29
CA VAL A 121 3.88 -1.02 0.31
C VAL A 121 4.31 0.44 0.22
N PHE A 122 3.70 1.23 -0.65
CA PHE A 122 3.95 2.67 -0.73
C PHE A 122 3.62 3.36 0.60
N ALA A 123 2.44 3.13 1.17
CA ALA A 123 2.02 3.77 2.41
C ALA A 123 2.94 3.43 3.58
N ASP A 124 3.44 2.19 3.65
CA ASP A 124 4.44 1.76 4.63
C ASP A 124 5.78 2.50 4.43
N ARG A 125 6.36 2.39 3.22
CA ARG A 125 7.65 2.98 2.89
C ARG A 125 7.69 4.50 3.07
N PHE A 126 6.61 5.19 2.68
CA PHE A 126 6.49 6.65 2.78
C PHE A 126 5.91 7.11 4.12
N LEU A 127 5.71 6.22 5.08
CA LEU A 127 5.25 6.52 6.43
C LEU A 127 3.93 7.31 6.42
N VAL A 128 2.91 6.76 5.76
CA VAL A 128 1.57 7.35 5.57
C VAL A 128 0.52 6.54 6.36
N PRO A 129 0.49 6.64 7.71
CA PRO A 129 -0.27 5.72 8.56
C PRO A 129 -1.78 5.74 8.30
N ASP A 130 -2.36 6.92 8.09
CA ASP A 130 -3.80 7.04 7.79
C ASP A 130 -4.18 6.36 6.48
N PHE A 131 -3.31 6.46 5.47
CA PHE A 131 -3.55 5.80 4.19
C PHE A 131 -3.40 4.29 4.33
N LYS A 132 -2.36 3.84 5.03
CA LYS A 132 -2.13 2.43 5.34
C LYS A 132 -3.32 1.81 6.08
N LYS A 133 -3.89 2.51 7.06
CA LYS A 133 -5.11 2.11 7.77
C LYS A 133 -6.32 2.01 6.84
N LEU A 134 -6.54 3.02 6.00
CA LEU A 134 -7.62 2.99 5.02
C LEU A 134 -7.47 1.79 4.07
N LEU A 135 -6.26 1.58 3.54
CA LEU A 135 -5.95 0.50 2.61
C LEU A 135 -6.15 -0.87 3.25
N MET A 136 -5.84 -1.04 4.54
CA MET A 136 -6.13 -2.29 5.26
C MET A 136 -7.62 -2.62 5.26
N GLY A 137 -8.49 -1.63 5.48
CA GLY A 137 -9.95 -1.83 5.43
C GLY A 137 -10.43 -2.19 4.01
N VAL A 138 -9.88 -1.55 2.98
CA VAL A 138 -10.19 -1.89 1.58
C VAL A 138 -9.68 -3.30 1.24
N ALA A 139 -8.48 -3.65 1.69
CA ALA A 139 -7.86 -4.95 1.48
C ALA A 139 -8.66 -6.07 2.13
N PHE A 140 -9.10 -5.89 3.39
CA PHE A 140 -9.91 -6.88 4.09
C PHE A 140 -11.16 -7.26 3.28
N ASN A 141 -11.90 -6.27 2.78
CA ASN A 141 -13.10 -6.51 1.96
C ASN A 141 -12.78 -7.19 0.62
N LEU A 142 -11.67 -6.84 -0.02
CA LEU A 142 -11.30 -7.44 -1.30
C LEU A 142 -10.84 -8.89 -1.14
N PHE A 143 -9.98 -9.15 -0.17
CA PHE A 143 -9.40 -10.47 0.10
C PHE A 143 -10.39 -11.46 0.73
N GLU A 144 -11.56 -10.99 1.17
CA GLU A 144 -12.64 -11.87 1.59
C GLU A 144 -13.09 -12.83 0.47
N HIS A 145 -12.91 -12.44 -0.80
CA HIS A 145 -13.30 -13.23 -1.97
C HIS A 145 -12.20 -13.32 -3.04
N SER A 146 -10.95 -13.02 -2.69
CA SER A 146 -9.83 -13.04 -3.63
C SER A 146 -8.50 -13.39 -2.95
N LEU A 147 -7.46 -13.59 -3.75
CA LEU A 147 -6.09 -13.82 -3.28
C LEU A 147 -5.10 -12.96 -4.07
N SER A 148 -3.88 -12.83 -3.56
CA SER A 148 -2.79 -12.13 -4.25
C SER A 148 -2.15 -13.04 -5.27
N TRP A 149 -1.77 -12.48 -6.42
CA TRP A 149 -0.91 -13.14 -7.38
C TRP A 149 0.46 -13.42 -6.77
N TYR A 150 1.16 -14.45 -7.21
CA TYR A 150 2.45 -14.83 -6.62
C TYR A 150 3.52 -13.76 -6.76
N LYS A 151 3.58 -13.05 -7.89
CA LYS A 151 4.44 -11.87 -8.01
C LYS A 151 4.13 -10.76 -7.00
N ASP A 152 2.86 -10.56 -6.64
CA ASP A 152 2.46 -9.57 -5.63
C ASP A 152 2.83 -10.04 -4.23
N VAL A 153 2.72 -11.35 -3.95
CA VAL A 153 3.22 -11.97 -2.72
C VAL A 153 4.74 -11.76 -2.61
N ILE A 154 5.49 -12.05 -3.67
CA ILE A 154 6.95 -11.85 -3.71
C ILE A 154 7.29 -10.39 -3.45
N TYR A 155 6.63 -9.47 -4.14
CA TYR A 155 6.84 -8.03 -3.98
C TYR A 155 6.53 -7.56 -2.55
N ALA A 156 5.41 -8.00 -1.96
CA ALA A 156 5.02 -7.64 -0.60
C ALA A 156 6.06 -8.11 0.43
N TRP A 157 6.53 -9.37 0.34
CA TRP A 157 7.53 -9.90 1.26
C TRP A 157 8.91 -9.26 1.11
N ALA A 158 9.24 -8.76 -0.09
CA ALA A 158 10.49 -8.04 -0.32
C ALA A 158 10.47 -6.62 0.25
N ASN A 159 9.29 -6.01 0.44
CA ASN A 159 9.17 -4.58 0.77
C ASN A 159 8.47 -4.27 2.10
N LEU A 160 7.83 -5.24 2.76
CA LEU A 160 7.16 -5.04 4.05
C LEU A 160 7.92 -5.71 5.22
N PRO A 161 7.80 -5.17 6.44
CA PRO A 161 8.29 -5.84 7.64
C PRO A 161 7.66 -7.23 7.81
N HIS A 162 8.43 -8.22 8.29
CA HIS A 162 7.98 -9.60 8.45
C HIS A 162 6.75 -9.78 9.37
N ASN A 163 6.50 -8.83 10.27
CA ASN A 163 5.36 -8.82 11.18
C ASN A 163 4.17 -7.97 10.69
N SER A 164 4.23 -7.46 9.46
CA SER A 164 3.18 -6.64 8.86
C SER A 164 1.83 -7.35 8.86
N SER A 165 0.79 -6.63 9.30
CA SER A 165 -0.59 -7.14 9.29
C SER A 165 -1.08 -7.45 7.88
N PHE A 166 -0.56 -6.77 6.86
CA PHE A 166 -0.94 -7.02 5.48
C PHE A 166 -0.44 -8.38 4.99
N LEU A 167 0.80 -8.76 5.36
CA LEU A 167 1.33 -10.09 5.04
C LEU A 167 0.48 -11.18 5.69
N ARG A 168 0.03 -10.96 6.94
CA ARG A 168 -0.89 -11.86 7.63
C ARG A 168 -2.23 -12.00 6.89
N LEU A 169 -2.80 -10.89 6.42
CA LEU A 169 -4.04 -10.89 5.63
C LEU A 169 -3.86 -11.67 4.32
N VAL A 170 -2.75 -11.46 3.61
CA VAL A 170 -2.45 -12.20 2.36
C VAL A 170 -2.36 -13.71 2.61
N VAL A 171 -1.75 -14.15 3.72
CA VAL A 171 -1.71 -15.58 4.10
C VAL A 171 -3.10 -16.13 4.37
N ASP A 172 -3.94 -15.42 5.13
CA ASP A 172 -5.28 -15.87 5.45
C ASP A 172 -6.16 -15.96 4.20
N ALA A 173 -6.07 -14.96 3.33
CA ALA A 173 -6.77 -14.92 2.05
C ALA A 173 -6.35 -16.09 1.16
N HIS A 174 -5.06 -16.39 1.09
CA HIS A 174 -4.55 -17.54 0.34
C HIS A 174 -5.07 -18.85 0.93
N CYS A 175 -5.01 -19.05 2.26
CA CYS A 175 -5.51 -20.27 2.89
C CYS A 175 -7.03 -20.48 2.71
N LYS A 176 -7.79 -19.38 2.60
CA LYS A 176 -9.25 -19.41 2.40
C LYS A 176 -9.64 -19.68 0.95
N ASN A 177 -9.00 -18.98 0.01
CA ASN A 177 -9.48 -18.84 -1.36
C ASN A 177 -8.65 -19.60 -2.40
N TRP A 178 -7.45 -20.08 -2.05
CA TRP A 178 -6.61 -20.80 -3.00
C TRP A 178 -7.21 -22.15 -3.39
N ASP A 179 -7.18 -22.42 -4.69
CA ASP A 179 -7.51 -23.69 -5.31
C ASP A 179 -6.43 -23.98 -6.38
N PRO A 180 -6.07 -25.26 -6.65
CA PRO A 180 -5.08 -25.59 -7.67
C PRO A 180 -5.38 -25.01 -9.06
N ALA A 181 -6.64 -24.71 -9.40
CA ALA A 181 -6.97 -24.08 -10.67
C ALA A 181 -6.51 -22.61 -10.76
N CYS A 182 -6.25 -21.94 -9.64
CA CYS A 182 -5.72 -20.58 -9.64
C CYS A 182 -4.31 -20.52 -10.24
N ASP A 183 -3.51 -21.56 -10.03
CA ASP A 183 -2.11 -21.62 -10.48
C ASP A 183 -1.96 -21.71 -12.01
N PHE A 184 -3.04 -22.01 -12.76
CA PHE A 184 -3.00 -22.05 -14.23
C PHE A 184 -2.66 -20.69 -14.86
N TYR A 185 -2.85 -19.59 -14.13
CA TYR A 185 -2.57 -18.23 -14.60
C TYR A 185 -1.22 -17.70 -14.09
N GLU A 186 -0.53 -18.45 -13.23
CA GLU A 186 0.73 -18.05 -12.62
C GLU A 186 1.92 -18.47 -13.49
N GLU A 187 2.98 -17.65 -13.48
CA GLU A 187 4.22 -18.03 -14.15
C GLU A 187 5.00 -19.04 -13.31
N GLN A 188 5.59 -20.03 -13.97
CA GLN A 188 6.36 -21.06 -13.26
C GLN A 188 7.54 -20.49 -12.45
N SER A 189 8.12 -19.39 -12.93
CA SER A 189 9.16 -18.62 -12.23
C SER A 189 8.65 -18.02 -10.92
N ASP A 190 7.43 -17.48 -10.90
CA ASP A 190 6.84 -16.88 -9.69
C ASP A 190 6.52 -17.94 -8.64
N ILE A 191 5.98 -19.09 -9.06
CA ILE A 191 5.75 -20.25 -8.18
C ILE A 191 7.07 -20.68 -7.50
N GLN A 192 8.17 -20.75 -8.27
CA GLN A 192 9.49 -21.12 -7.74
C GLN A 192 10.13 -20.04 -6.88
N ALA A 193 9.79 -18.77 -7.11
CA ALA A 193 10.32 -17.63 -6.37
C ALA A 193 9.51 -17.29 -5.11
N LEU A 194 8.45 -18.05 -4.79
CA LEU A 194 7.62 -17.81 -3.62
C LEU A 194 8.46 -17.73 -2.33
N PRO A 195 8.22 -16.72 -1.47
CA PRO A 195 9.00 -16.57 -0.25
C PRO A 195 8.84 -17.77 0.69
N GLY A 196 9.96 -18.37 1.12
CA GLY A 196 9.93 -19.44 2.12
C GLY A 196 9.13 -19.11 3.39
N PRO A 197 9.25 -17.89 3.96
CA PRO A 197 8.41 -17.47 5.08
C PRO A 197 6.91 -17.45 4.78
N PHE A 198 6.50 -17.09 3.56
CA PHE A 198 5.10 -17.12 3.15
C PHE A 198 4.58 -18.56 3.15
N LEU A 199 5.30 -19.49 2.49
CA LEU A 199 4.94 -20.91 2.45
C LEU A 199 4.81 -21.50 3.86
N TYR A 200 5.78 -21.20 4.74
CA TYR A 200 5.74 -21.65 6.13
C TYR A 200 4.53 -21.10 6.89
N GLN A 201 4.17 -19.83 6.69
CA GLN A 201 2.99 -19.23 7.32
C GLN A 201 1.68 -19.84 6.81
N VAL A 202 1.57 -20.15 5.52
CA VAL A 202 0.44 -20.88 4.92
C VAL A 202 0.32 -22.27 5.55
N MET A 203 1.42 -23.04 5.62
CA MET A 203 1.42 -24.37 6.24
C MET A 203 0.95 -24.32 7.70
N ARG A 204 1.43 -23.33 8.47
CA ARG A 204 1.01 -23.14 9.85
C ARG A 204 -0.47 -22.82 9.96
N ARG A 205 -0.96 -21.87 9.14
CA ARG A 205 -2.35 -21.43 9.16
C ARG A 205 -3.30 -22.55 8.77
N GLN A 206 -2.99 -23.32 7.72
CA GLN A 206 -3.79 -24.49 7.35
C GLN A 206 -3.89 -25.53 8.47
N ASN A 207 -2.77 -25.81 9.16
CA ASN A 207 -2.78 -26.70 10.31
C ASN A 207 -3.63 -26.16 11.49
N GLU A 208 -3.64 -24.85 11.72
CA GLU A 208 -4.52 -24.22 12.72
C GLU A 208 -6.00 -24.43 12.39
N CYS A 209 -6.41 -24.21 11.14
CA CYS A 209 -7.80 -24.44 10.70
C CYS A 209 -8.17 -25.92 10.78
N SER A 210 -7.27 -26.80 10.31
CA SER A 210 -7.47 -28.25 10.33
C SER A 210 -7.68 -28.79 11.75
N LYS A 211 -6.91 -28.31 12.74
CA LYS A 211 -7.08 -28.70 14.15
C LYS A 211 -8.43 -28.30 14.73
N LYS A 212 -9.06 -27.25 14.21
CA LYS A 212 -10.41 -26.82 14.61
C LYS A 212 -11.51 -27.60 13.87
N GLY A 213 -11.16 -28.35 12.82
CA GLY A 213 -12.13 -29.00 11.94
C GLY A 213 -12.90 -28.01 11.07
N GLU A 214 -12.34 -26.81 10.85
CA GLU A 214 -12.98 -25.70 10.15
C GLU A 214 -12.23 -25.36 8.85
N LEU A 215 -12.96 -24.83 7.87
CA LEU A 215 -12.33 -24.18 6.71
C LEU A 215 -11.59 -22.92 7.17
N CYS A 216 -10.46 -22.61 6.54
CA CYS A 216 -9.77 -21.37 6.84
C CYS A 216 -10.63 -20.17 6.42
N THR A 217 -10.81 -19.23 7.33
CA THR A 217 -11.43 -17.92 7.08
C THR A 217 -10.43 -16.82 7.37
N LEU A 218 -10.76 -15.59 6.93
CA LEU A 218 -10.08 -14.42 7.46
C LEU A 218 -10.31 -14.33 8.98
N ARG A 219 -9.30 -13.84 9.69
CA ARG A 219 -9.42 -13.39 11.08
C ARG A 219 -10.34 -12.17 11.17
N GLU A 220 -10.74 -11.81 12.40
CA GLU A 220 -11.51 -10.58 12.64
C GLU A 220 -10.71 -9.37 12.15
N GLN A 221 -11.41 -8.34 11.63
CA GLN A 221 -10.74 -7.19 11.03
C GLN A 221 -9.77 -6.50 12.01
N SER A 222 -10.10 -6.46 13.30
CA SER A 222 -9.28 -5.89 14.37
C SER A 222 -7.96 -6.63 14.60
N GLU A 223 -7.83 -7.91 14.18
CA GLU A 223 -6.57 -8.67 14.27
C GLU A 223 -5.53 -8.23 13.23
N TYR A 224 -5.92 -7.38 12.28
CA TYR A 224 -5.02 -6.76 11.31
C TYR A 224 -4.72 -5.29 11.63
N ASP A 225 -5.31 -4.73 12.68
CA ASP A 225 -4.96 -3.39 13.12
C ASP A 225 -3.50 -3.35 13.55
N GLU A 226 -2.73 -2.44 12.96
CA GLU A 226 -1.35 -2.24 13.38
C GLU A 226 -1.31 -1.45 14.70
N PRO A 227 -0.41 -1.79 15.62
CA PRO A 227 -0.23 -1.00 16.83
C PRO A 227 0.13 0.44 16.44
N SER A 228 -0.57 1.42 17.02
CA SER A 228 -0.28 2.84 16.81
C SER A 228 1.20 3.10 17.14
N GLY A 229 1.99 3.51 16.14
CA GLY A 229 3.46 3.59 16.16
C GLY A 229 4.09 4.60 17.12
N HIS A 230 3.48 4.85 18.29
CA HIS A 230 4.05 5.67 19.36
C HIS A 230 4.86 4.88 20.40
N GLU A 231 4.82 3.54 20.43
CA GLU A 231 5.46 2.79 21.54
C GLU A 231 6.64 1.86 21.19
N GLU A 232 6.97 1.58 19.91
CA GLU A 232 7.99 0.57 19.59
C GLU A 232 9.22 1.12 18.82
N ARG A 233 9.80 2.22 19.32
CA ARG A 233 11.21 2.56 19.05
C ARG A 233 12.06 2.56 20.32
N ARG A 234 11.74 1.67 21.26
CA ARG A 234 12.59 1.32 22.39
C ARG A 234 12.71 -0.19 22.45
N THR A 235 13.56 -0.76 21.61
CA THR A 235 14.44 -1.93 21.85
C THR A 235 14.82 -2.54 20.51
N ASN A 236 15.97 -2.13 19.98
CA ASN A 236 17.10 -3.00 19.61
C ASN A 236 18.22 -2.15 19.04
#